data_AF-A0A914YP27-F1
#
_entry.id   AF-A0A914YP27-F1
#
_cell.length_a   1.000
_cell.length_b   1.000
_cell.length_c   1.000
_cell.angle_alpha   90.00
_cell.angle_beta   90.00
_cell.angle_gamma   90.00
#
_symmetry.space_group_name_H-M   'P 1'
#
loop_
_entity.id
_entity.type
_entity.pdbx_description
1 polymer ?
#
loop_
_entity_poly.entity_id
_entity_poly.type
_entity_poly.pdbx_seq_one_letter_code
_entity_poly.pdbx_strand_id
1 'polypeptide(L)'
;MSTDAANIPEAETGTDEKKLSKKELNKLAKQAKKAELKKNSTQGQQENQGVEEEEDISEGKYGNYELIQSSERKTITFTLVNKLDESYDGKMVWIRGRLHTSRVKGKTCFVVIRQQISTVQVAAFAGKDDISKQMIKFIEKVSKESIVDVADCIMHSTRY
;
A
#
# COMPACT_ATOMS: atom_id res chain seq x y z
N MET A 1 -44.03 52.62 -11.62
CA MET A 1 -44.71 53.49 -10.64
C MET A 1 -45.56 52.53 -9.81
N SER A 2 -45.23 52.21 -8.56
CA SER A 2 -45.19 53.13 -7.38
C SER A 2 -46.57 53.75 -7.15
N THR A 3 -47.23 53.68 -5.98
CA THR A 3 -46.89 53.09 -4.67
C THR A 3 -48.03 52.10 -4.24
N ASP A 4 -48.28 51.63 -3.01
CA ASP A 4 -47.74 51.91 -1.66
C ASP A 4 -47.91 50.71 -0.69
N ALA A 5 -47.55 50.88 0.59
CA ALA A 5 -47.74 49.90 1.67
C ALA A 5 -48.84 50.29 2.67
N ALA A 6 -49.48 49.30 3.32
CA ALA A 6 -50.43 49.50 4.41
C ALA A 6 -49.98 48.76 5.68
N ASN A 7 -50.02 49.45 6.82
CA ASN A 7 -49.63 48.98 8.14
C ASN A 7 -50.78 49.21 9.13
N ILE A 8 -51.15 48.21 9.93
CA ILE A 8 -52.01 48.29 11.13
C ILE A 8 -51.44 47.29 12.19
N PRO A 9 -51.50 47.57 13.52
CA PRO A 9 -50.54 47.04 14.51
C PRO A 9 -51.20 46.27 15.69
N GLU A 10 -50.47 46.17 16.83
CA GLU A 10 -50.89 45.71 18.19
C GLU A 10 -50.99 44.17 18.42
N ALA A 11 -50.71 43.58 19.60
CA ALA A 11 -50.19 44.04 20.91
C ALA A 11 -49.41 42.93 21.67
N GLU A 12 -48.99 43.20 22.91
CA GLU A 12 -48.03 42.43 23.76
C GLU A 12 -48.59 41.17 24.46
N THR A 13 -47.70 40.27 24.95
CA THR A 13 -47.56 39.87 26.39
C THR A 13 -46.67 38.61 26.63
N GLY A 14 -45.98 38.56 27.78
CA GLY A 14 -45.56 37.31 28.49
C GLY A 14 -44.30 36.58 27.97
N THR A 15 -43.09 36.86 28.48
CA THR A 15 -42.43 36.15 29.61
C THR A 15 -42.35 34.61 29.53
N ASP A 16 -41.15 34.06 29.27
CA ASP A 16 -40.45 33.26 30.29
C ASP A 16 -38.97 33.00 29.96
N GLU A 17 -38.07 33.18 30.93
CA GLU A 17 -36.63 33.01 30.74
C GLU A 17 -36.15 31.57 30.99
N LYS A 18 -35.70 30.87 29.94
CA LYS A 18 -34.76 29.74 30.08
C LYS A 18 -33.44 30.01 29.38
N LYS A 19 -32.59 30.78 30.06
CA LYS A 19 -31.19 31.02 29.69
C LYS A 19 -30.38 29.72 29.77
N LEU A 20 -30.33 28.95 28.67
CA LEU A 20 -29.39 27.82 28.54
C LEU A 20 -27.95 28.32 28.71
N SER A 21 -27.12 27.50 29.37
CA SER A 21 -25.84 27.96 29.89
C SER A 21 -24.77 28.14 28.80
N LYS A 22 -24.02 29.24 28.85
CA LYS A 22 -22.85 29.54 27.96
C LYS A 22 -21.79 28.43 27.87
N LYS A 23 -21.84 27.42 28.76
CA LYS A 23 -20.96 26.24 28.77
C LYS A 23 -21.32 25.21 27.71
N GLU A 24 -22.60 25.07 27.34
CA GLU A 24 -23.06 24.02 26.41
C GLU A 24 -22.74 24.39 24.96
N LEU A 25 -22.98 25.65 24.58
CA LEU A 25 -22.58 26.22 23.27
C LEU A 25 -21.08 26.01 22.99
N ASN A 26 -20.24 26.25 24.01
CA ASN A 26 -18.78 26.07 23.90
C ASN A 26 -18.35 24.60 23.77
N LYS A 27 -19.15 23.65 24.31
CA LYS A 27 -18.88 22.21 24.21
C LYS A 27 -19.20 21.70 22.80
N LEU A 28 -20.32 22.12 22.23
CA LEU A 28 -20.67 21.85 20.83
C LEU A 28 -19.65 22.47 19.85
N ALA A 29 -19.28 23.73 20.03
CA ALA A 29 -18.29 24.39 19.17
C ALA A 29 -16.92 23.68 19.16
N LYS A 30 -16.47 23.15 20.31
CA LYS A 30 -15.23 22.35 20.39
C LYS A 30 -15.35 20.96 19.77
N GLN A 31 -16.55 20.36 19.74
CA GLN A 31 -16.77 19.08 19.07
C GLN A 31 -16.86 19.24 17.54
N ALA A 32 -17.53 20.30 17.05
CA ALA A 32 -17.58 20.62 15.62
C ALA A 32 -16.18 20.82 15.02
N LYS A 33 -15.34 21.66 15.64
CA LYS A 33 -13.96 21.88 15.16
C LYS A 33 -13.09 20.62 15.16
N LYS A 34 -13.29 19.69 16.11
CA LYS A 34 -12.60 18.39 16.11
C LYS A 34 -13.09 17.45 15.00
N ALA A 35 -14.31 17.62 14.49
CA ALA A 35 -14.83 16.85 13.37
C ALA A 35 -14.31 17.39 12.02
N GLU A 36 -14.25 18.72 11.83
CA GLU A 36 -13.67 19.34 10.63
C GLU A 36 -12.18 19.01 10.45
N LEU A 37 -11.38 19.14 11.51
CA LEU A 37 -9.95 18.78 11.48
C LEU A 37 -9.71 17.33 11.05
N LYS A 38 -10.58 16.39 11.44
CA LYS A 38 -10.48 14.99 11.02
C LYS A 38 -10.85 14.77 9.55
N LYS A 39 -11.78 15.55 9.00
CA LYS A 39 -12.14 15.47 7.57
C LYS A 39 -11.01 15.97 6.67
N ASN A 40 -10.44 17.14 6.96
CA ASN A 40 -9.33 17.69 6.17
C ASN A 40 -8.06 16.81 6.20
N SER A 41 -7.75 16.15 7.33
CA SER A 41 -6.62 15.21 7.39
C SER A 41 -6.82 13.92 6.56
N THR A 42 -8.04 13.63 6.09
CA THR A 42 -8.33 12.42 5.30
C THR A 42 -8.35 12.71 3.78
N GLN A 43 -8.60 13.96 3.37
CA GLN A 43 -8.60 14.35 1.95
C GLN A 43 -7.22 14.80 1.43
N GLY A 44 -6.35 15.33 2.31
CA GLY A 44 -5.02 15.87 1.92
C GLY A 44 -3.91 14.87 1.58
N GLN A 45 -4.22 13.59 1.34
CA GLN A 45 -3.22 12.56 0.95
C GLN A 45 -3.49 11.88 -0.40
N GLN A 46 -4.53 12.28 -1.14
CA GLN A 46 -4.87 11.68 -2.44
C GLN A 46 -4.50 12.54 -3.66
N GLU A 47 -3.87 13.71 -3.46
CA GLU A 47 -3.63 14.70 -4.53
C GLU A 47 -2.13 14.99 -4.77
N ASN A 48 -1.23 14.00 -4.69
CA ASN A 48 0.07 14.11 -5.39
C ASN A 48 0.82 12.79 -5.67
N GLN A 49 0.17 11.84 -6.34
CA GLN A 49 0.89 10.97 -7.27
C GLN A 49 0.14 10.99 -8.59
N GLY A 50 0.60 11.84 -9.52
CA GLY A 50 0.26 11.68 -10.92
C GLY A 50 0.72 10.28 -11.33
N VAL A 51 -0.24 9.37 -11.48
CA VAL A 51 0.04 8.06 -12.04
C VAL A 51 0.13 8.28 -13.53
N GLU A 52 1.35 8.51 -14.01
CA GLU A 52 1.73 8.01 -15.32
C GLU A 52 1.51 6.50 -15.26
N GLU A 53 0.32 6.06 -15.67
CA GLU A 53 -0.01 4.67 -15.92
C GLU A 53 0.73 4.22 -17.17
N GLU A 54 2.06 4.13 -17.06
CA GLU A 54 2.84 3.19 -17.86
C GLU A 54 2.18 1.81 -17.68
N GLU A 55 1.85 1.17 -18.81
CA GLU A 55 1.24 -0.16 -18.84
C GLU A 55 2.07 -1.15 -18.02
N ASP A 56 1.42 -1.99 -17.20
CA ASP A 56 2.13 -2.90 -16.31
C ASP A 56 2.68 -4.11 -17.08
N ILE A 57 3.90 -3.96 -17.59
CA ILE A 57 4.67 -5.03 -18.27
C ILE A 57 4.85 -6.30 -17.39
N SER A 58 4.61 -6.18 -16.07
CA SER A 58 4.68 -7.29 -15.11
C SER A 58 3.32 -7.84 -14.66
N GLU A 59 2.20 -7.45 -15.29
CA GLU A 59 0.89 -7.96 -14.88
C GLU A 59 0.87 -9.50 -14.85
N GLY A 60 0.34 -10.08 -13.76
CA GLY A 60 0.32 -11.53 -13.53
C GLY A 60 1.65 -12.16 -13.09
N LYS A 61 2.79 -11.45 -13.14
CA LYS A 61 4.09 -11.95 -12.63
C LYS A 61 4.27 -11.75 -11.12
N TYR A 62 3.41 -10.96 -10.48
CA TYR A 62 3.43 -10.70 -9.04
C TYR A 62 2.02 -10.62 -8.47
N GLY A 63 1.87 -10.84 -7.17
CA GLY A 63 0.58 -10.79 -6.47
C GLY A 63 0.56 -11.63 -5.20
N ASN A 64 -0.61 -11.73 -4.59
CA ASN A 64 -0.86 -12.63 -3.47
C ASN A 64 -1.51 -13.91 -3.99
N TYR A 65 -1.03 -15.08 -3.57
CA TYR A 65 -1.75 -16.33 -3.80
C TYR A 65 -3.04 -16.37 -2.99
N GLU A 66 -4.05 -17.03 -3.55
CA GLU A 66 -5.21 -17.48 -2.79
C GLU A 66 -4.82 -18.48 -1.69
N LEU A 67 -5.74 -18.72 -0.75
CA LEU A 67 -5.54 -19.71 0.30
C LEU A 67 -5.32 -21.10 -0.33
N ILE A 68 -4.14 -21.67 -0.14
CA ILE A 68 -3.76 -22.97 -0.73
C ILE A 68 -4.57 -24.09 -0.05
N GLN A 69 -5.67 -24.48 -0.69
CA GLN A 69 -6.58 -25.56 -0.23
C GLN A 69 -6.37 -26.91 -0.95
N SER A 70 -5.23 -27.06 -1.65
CA SER A 70 -4.88 -28.28 -2.42
C SER A 70 -5.85 -28.65 -3.55
N SER A 71 -6.73 -27.74 -3.97
CA SER A 71 -7.68 -27.91 -5.10
C SER A 71 -6.97 -28.21 -6.43
N GLU A 72 -5.77 -27.66 -6.61
CA GLU A 72 -4.93 -27.84 -7.81
C GLU A 72 -3.56 -28.40 -7.43
N ARG A 73 -3.02 -29.30 -8.26
CA ARG A 73 -1.62 -29.75 -8.18
C ARG A 73 -0.77 -29.03 -9.22
N LYS A 74 -0.07 -27.97 -8.79
CA LYS A 74 0.91 -27.26 -9.63
C LYS A 74 2.24 -28.04 -9.63
N THR A 75 2.70 -28.47 -10.80
CA THR A 75 3.99 -29.18 -10.98
C THR A 75 5.16 -28.19 -10.96
N ILE A 76 5.38 -27.53 -9.82
CA ILE A 76 6.48 -26.58 -9.62
C ILE A 76 7.59 -27.28 -8.83
N THR A 77 8.78 -27.35 -9.43
CA THR A 77 9.97 -27.94 -8.79
C THR A 77 10.73 -26.86 -8.03
N PHE A 78 10.51 -26.79 -6.71
CA PHE A 78 11.23 -25.85 -5.85
C PHE A 78 12.66 -26.33 -5.59
N THR A 79 13.62 -25.45 -5.88
CA THR A 79 15.03 -25.60 -5.53
C THR A 79 15.27 -25.06 -4.12
N LEU A 80 16.09 -25.76 -3.33
CA LEU A 80 16.47 -25.32 -1.99
C LEU A 80 17.56 -24.26 -2.09
N VAL A 81 17.48 -23.21 -1.26
CA VAL A 81 18.48 -22.13 -1.19
C VAL A 81 19.86 -22.70 -0.86
N ASN A 82 19.92 -23.73 -0.01
CA ASN A 82 21.17 -24.40 0.36
C ASN A 82 21.77 -25.30 -0.75
N LYS A 83 21.09 -25.43 -1.90
CA LYS A 83 21.57 -26.19 -3.07
C LYS A 83 21.92 -25.29 -4.26
N LEU A 84 21.86 -23.96 -4.10
CA LEU A 84 22.26 -23.02 -5.12
C LEU A 84 23.80 -22.93 -5.13
N ASP A 85 24.41 -23.61 -6.10
CA ASP A 85 25.83 -23.56 -6.39
C ASP A 85 26.09 -22.94 -7.77
N GLU A 86 27.36 -22.87 -8.17
CA GLU A 86 27.80 -22.30 -9.45
C GLU A 86 27.23 -23.05 -10.66
N SER A 87 26.81 -24.30 -10.51
CA SER A 87 26.19 -25.07 -11.59
C SER A 87 24.79 -24.55 -11.95
N TYR A 88 24.18 -23.70 -11.12
CA TYR A 88 22.90 -23.06 -11.40
C TYR A 88 23.02 -21.74 -12.17
N ASP A 89 24.22 -21.22 -12.42
CA ASP A 89 24.41 -19.96 -13.14
C ASP A 89 23.70 -19.95 -14.50
N GLY A 90 22.99 -18.85 -14.79
CA GLY A 90 22.14 -18.69 -15.97
C GLY A 90 20.84 -19.50 -15.99
N LYS A 91 20.53 -20.33 -14.99
CA LYS A 91 19.31 -21.16 -14.96
C LYS A 91 18.17 -20.47 -14.23
N MET A 92 16.97 -20.54 -14.80
CA MET A 92 15.72 -20.21 -14.09
C MET A 92 15.45 -21.25 -13.01
N VAL A 93 15.22 -20.82 -11.77
CA VAL A 93 14.83 -21.67 -10.64
C VAL A 93 13.64 -21.11 -9.89
N TRP A 94 12.85 -21.99 -9.28
CA TRP A 94 11.80 -21.62 -8.33
C TRP A 94 12.31 -21.80 -6.90
N ILE A 95 12.21 -20.77 -6.07
CA ILE A 95 12.63 -20.76 -4.67
C ILE A 95 11.44 -20.38 -3.80
N ARG A 96 11.17 -21.15 -2.74
CA ARG A 96 10.19 -20.84 -1.70
C ARG A 96 10.90 -20.57 -0.37
N GLY A 97 10.70 -19.38 0.19
CA GLY A 97 11.36 -18.97 1.43
C GLY A 97 10.61 -17.87 2.17
N ARG A 98 11.21 -17.36 3.26
CA ARG A 98 10.67 -16.23 4.03
C ARG A 98 11.39 -14.94 3.63
N LEU A 99 10.65 -13.86 3.42
CA LEU A 99 11.22 -12.53 3.20
C LEU A 99 11.85 -12.05 4.52
N HIS A 100 13.17 -12.04 4.60
CA HIS A 100 13.87 -11.63 5.82
C HIS A 100 14.00 -10.10 5.90
N THR A 101 14.49 -9.47 4.82
CA THR A 101 14.55 -8.02 4.66
C THR A 101 14.33 -7.61 3.22
N SER A 102 13.51 -6.59 2.98
CA SER A 102 13.43 -5.86 1.71
C SER A 102 14.06 -4.47 1.86
N ARG A 103 14.71 -3.98 0.81
CA ARG A 103 15.22 -2.60 0.67
C ARG A 103 14.93 -2.11 -0.74
N VAL A 104 14.11 -1.07 -0.86
CA VAL A 104 13.72 -0.46 -2.13
C VAL A 104 14.35 0.93 -2.23
N LYS A 105 14.84 1.29 -3.42
CA LYS A 105 15.40 2.60 -3.74
C LYS A 105 15.05 2.96 -5.20
N GLY A 106 13.96 3.70 -5.39
CA GLY A 106 13.52 4.13 -6.72
C GLY A 106 13.19 2.95 -7.64
N LYS A 107 13.98 2.76 -8.70
CA LYS A 107 13.82 1.66 -9.67
C LYS A 107 14.54 0.35 -9.27
N THR A 108 15.13 0.27 -8.08
CA THR A 108 15.88 -0.91 -7.63
C THR A 108 15.31 -1.48 -6.33
N CYS A 109 15.18 -2.79 -6.26
CA CYS A 109 14.78 -3.55 -5.08
C CYS A 109 15.80 -4.64 -4.77
N PHE A 110 16.19 -4.75 -3.50
CA PHE A 110 16.97 -5.87 -2.99
C PHE A 110 16.16 -6.58 -1.90
N VAL A 111 15.96 -7.88 -2.07
CA VAL A 111 15.25 -8.74 -1.11
C VAL A 111 16.19 -9.83 -0.64
N VAL A 112 16.25 -10.06 0.67
CA VAL A 112 16.94 -11.21 1.26
C VAL A 112 15.89 -12.25 1.61
N ILE A 113 15.96 -13.42 0.96
CA ILE A 113 15.09 -14.57 1.23
C ILE A 113 15.85 -15.55 2.11
N ARG A 114 15.22 -15.98 3.20
CA ARG A 114 15.76 -16.94 4.16
C ARG A 114 15.01 -18.26 4.07
N GLN A 115 15.76 -19.36 3.98
CA GLN A 115 15.24 -20.72 4.06
C GLN A 115 16.09 -21.50 5.07
N GLN A 116 15.50 -21.82 6.22
CA GLN A 116 16.19 -22.41 7.38
C GLN A 116 17.41 -21.56 7.81
N ILE A 117 18.63 -22.09 7.64
CA ILE A 117 19.90 -21.43 7.96
C ILE A 117 20.52 -20.67 6.77
N SER A 118 20.04 -20.92 5.55
CA SER A 118 20.60 -20.37 4.32
C SER A 118 19.83 -19.13 3.88
N THR A 119 20.54 -18.17 3.27
CA THR A 119 19.96 -16.92 2.75
C THR A 119 20.46 -16.64 1.34
N VAL A 120 19.57 -16.17 0.47
CA VAL A 120 19.91 -15.67 -0.88
C VAL A 120 19.44 -14.23 -1.03
N GLN A 121 20.20 -13.44 -1.78
CA GLN A 121 19.84 -12.08 -2.16
C GLN A 121 19.25 -12.09 -3.58
N VAL A 122 18.05 -11.55 -3.73
CA VAL A 122 17.35 -11.31 -5.00
C VAL A 122 17.44 -9.81 -5.31
N ALA A 123 17.68 -9.46 -6.57
CA ALA A 123 17.87 -8.09 -7.02
C ALA A 123 16.98 -7.80 -8.24
N ALA A 124 15.95 -6.98 -8.05
CA ALA A 124 15.00 -6.61 -9.09
C ALA A 124 15.18 -5.14 -9.54
N PHE A 125 15.14 -4.90 -10.85
CA PHE A 125 15.41 -3.60 -11.46
C PHE A 125 14.31 -3.25 -12.46
N ALA A 126 13.56 -2.17 -12.22
CA ALA A 126 12.46 -1.79 -13.11
C ALA A 126 12.97 -1.29 -14.47
N GLY A 127 12.40 -1.82 -15.55
CA GLY A 127 12.85 -1.63 -16.93
C GLY A 127 13.88 -2.64 -17.42
N LYS A 128 14.26 -3.63 -16.59
CA LYS A 128 15.02 -4.82 -17.00
C LYS A 128 14.12 -6.05 -16.82
N ASP A 129 14.31 -7.07 -17.66
CA ASP A 129 13.68 -8.40 -17.54
C ASP A 129 12.15 -8.34 -17.33
N ASP A 130 11.49 -7.41 -18.04
CA ASP A 130 10.05 -7.12 -17.95
C ASP A 130 9.52 -6.76 -16.53
N ILE A 131 10.36 -6.18 -15.67
CA ILE A 131 9.99 -5.74 -14.31
C ILE A 131 9.46 -4.30 -14.35
N SER A 132 8.24 -4.08 -13.86
CA SER A 132 7.57 -2.78 -13.82
C SER A 132 7.83 -2.01 -12.53
N LYS A 133 7.51 -0.71 -12.55
CA LYS A 133 7.54 0.13 -11.33
C LYS A 133 6.47 -0.35 -10.32
N GLN A 134 5.34 -0.89 -10.78
CA GLN A 134 4.29 -1.43 -9.88
C GLN A 134 4.77 -2.68 -9.15
N MET A 135 5.46 -3.61 -9.83
CA MET A 135 6.04 -4.80 -9.19
C MET A 135 7.00 -4.44 -8.04
N ILE A 136 7.86 -3.44 -8.23
CA ILE A 136 8.76 -2.95 -7.15
C ILE A 136 7.95 -2.33 -5.99
N LYS A 137 6.93 -1.51 -6.28
CA LYS A 137 6.01 -0.97 -5.25
C LYS A 137 5.22 -2.06 -4.53
N PHE A 138 4.95 -3.21 -5.16
CA PHE A 138 4.33 -4.36 -4.50
C PHE A 138 5.31 -5.02 -3.53
N ILE A 139 6.54 -5.31 -3.96
CA ILE A 139 7.58 -5.93 -3.12
C ILE A 139 7.89 -5.06 -1.88
N GLU A 140 7.84 -3.73 -2.01
CA GLU A 140 7.99 -2.80 -0.88
C GLU A 140 6.92 -2.98 0.21
N LYS A 141 5.69 -3.33 -0.18
CA LYS A 141 4.54 -3.52 0.72
C LYS A 141 4.49 -4.90 1.37
N VAL A 142 5.24 -5.89 0.87
CA VAL A 142 5.26 -7.24 1.44
C VAL A 142 5.87 -7.19 2.84
N SER A 143 5.13 -7.66 3.84
CA SER A 143 5.57 -7.68 5.23
C SER A 143 6.70 -8.70 5.46
N LYS A 144 7.60 -8.36 6.39
CA LYS A 144 8.72 -9.23 6.78
C LYS A 144 8.21 -10.56 7.37
N GLU A 145 9.00 -11.60 7.17
CA GLU A 145 8.74 -13.02 7.50
C GLU A 145 7.56 -13.67 6.75
N SER A 146 6.92 -12.96 5.81
CA SER A 146 6.00 -13.55 4.81
C SER A 146 6.66 -14.66 4.01
N ILE A 147 5.90 -15.70 3.68
CA ILE A 147 6.34 -16.77 2.78
C ILE A 147 6.14 -16.27 1.35
N VAL A 148 7.19 -16.33 0.54
CA VAL A 148 7.21 -15.89 -0.85
C VAL A 148 7.75 -17.00 -1.75
N ASP A 149 7.16 -17.11 -2.94
CA ASP A 149 7.67 -17.90 -4.04
C ASP A 149 8.28 -16.93 -5.06
N VAL A 150 9.51 -17.22 -5.49
CA VAL A 150 10.24 -16.41 -6.46
C VAL A 150 10.76 -17.31 -7.57
N ALA A 151 10.48 -16.92 -8.80
CA ALA A 151 11.07 -17.50 -10.01
C ALA A 151 12.04 -16.47 -10.59
N ASP A 152 13.32 -16.82 -10.67
CA ASP A 152 14.37 -15.91 -11.15
C ASP A 152 15.52 -16.71 -11.77
N CYS A 153 16.37 -16.05 -12.55
CA CYS A 153 17.63 -16.62 -13.00
C CYS A 153 18.70 -16.48 -11.92
N ILE A 154 19.44 -17.56 -11.65
CA ILE A 154 20.62 -17.47 -10.78
C ILE A 154 21.75 -16.79 -11.57
N MET A 155 22.36 -15.78 -10.95
CA MET A 155 23.51 -15.06 -11.48
C MET A 155 24.67 -15.23 -10.50
N HIS A 156 25.79 -15.79 -10.96
CA HIS A 156 27.01 -15.88 -10.17
C HIS A 156 27.58 -14.48 -9.91
N SER A 157 27.93 -14.20 -8.65
CA SER A 157 28.50 -12.91 -8.25
C SER A 157 30.03 -12.93 -8.39
N THR A 158 30.50 -12.78 -9.63
CA THR A 158 31.93 -12.59 -9.89
C THR A 158 32.39 -11.28 -9.23
N ARG A 159 33.18 -11.39 -8.16
CA ARG A 159 33.93 -10.25 -7.63
C ARG A 159 35.18 -10.05 -8.49
N TYR A 160 35.34 -8.85 -9.00
CA TYR A 160 36.63 -8.34 -9.51
C TYR A 160 37.54 -7.97 -8.33
#